data_AF-A0A352BGE7-F1
#
_entry.id   AF-A0A352BGE7-F1
#
_cell.length_a   1.000
_cell.length_b   1.000
_cell.length_c   1.000
_cell.angle_alpha   90.00
_cell.angle_beta   90.00
_cell.angle_gamma   90.00
#
_symmetry.space_group_name_H-M   'P 1'
#
loop_
_entity.id
_entity.type
_entity.pdbx_description
1 polymer ?
#
loop_
_entity_poly.entity_id
_entity_poly.type
_entity_poly.pdbx_seq_one_letter_code
_entity_poly.pdbx_strand_id
1 'polypeptide(L)'
;MFIILSGSSGVGKNTVIKHLMEKTDKIVLMPTFTTRGMRDGEVEGSPYFYISKEEFQNKIKNNDFIEYEFIHNNYYGSTYSIFDEYIKSGKILIKDIGVEGAQNLDVKLSDRTELVKIFLTTKHKRELKERLKGREEKQIKLRLKRYDYEQKQKNKFDFIIYNEDLTETTETIKTIVLVPMEDYIPTKKLRNISKYKVRLYKNKLLCGKKLKPVKIAIQDGKIYVVSGVERFVAGLLTGKTVAKVIVHKKVKETSVEKDWYKELA
;
A
#
# COMPACT_ATOMS: atom_id res chain seq x y z
N MET A 1 -11.69 -5.98 -0.75
CA MET A 1 -10.59 -4.98 -0.73
C MET A 1 -9.27 -5.71 -0.90
N PHE A 2 -8.33 -5.12 -1.64
CA PHE A 2 -6.99 -5.66 -1.87
C PHE A 2 -5.91 -4.59 -1.62
N ILE A 3 -4.92 -4.93 -0.81
CA ILE A 3 -3.81 -4.06 -0.41
C ILE A 3 -2.56 -4.44 -1.22
N ILE A 4 -2.03 -3.47 -1.95
CA ILE A 4 -0.73 -3.57 -2.61
C ILE A 4 0.30 -2.90 -1.70
N LEU A 5 1.14 -3.69 -1.03
CA LEU A 5 2.25 -3.19 -0.24
C LEU A 5 3.53 -3.25 -1.07
N SER A 6 3.98 -2.10 -1.54
CA SER A 6 5.22 -1.96 -2.30
C SER A 6 6.21 -1.08 -1.57
N GLY A 7 7.48 -1.16 -1.94
CA GLY A 7 8.54 -0.41 -1.30
C GLY A 7 9.88 -1.06 -1.55
N SER A 8 10.96 -0.37 -1.19
CA SER A 8 12.28 -0.89 -1.48
C SER A 8 12.61 -2.18 -0.75
N SER A 9 13.47 -3.00 -1.35
CA SER A 9 13.93 -4.23 -0.72
C SER A 9 14.75 -3.89 0.54
N GLY A 10 14.30 -4.37 1.71
CA GLY A 10 14.92 -4.10 3.01
C GLY A 10 14.17 -3.09 3.90
N VAL A 11 13.05 -2.52 3.42
CA VAL A 11 12.22 -1.62 4.23
C VAL A 11 11.31 -2.34 5.24
N GLY A 12 11.29 -3.68 5.26
CA GLY A 12 10.58 -4.49 6.27
C GLY A 12 9.16 -4.95 5.88
N LYS A 13 8.81 -5.01 4.59
CA LYS A 13 7.46 -5.40 4.12
C LYS A 13 6.97 -6.73 4.69
N ASN A 14 7.74 -7.81 4.56
CA ASN A 14 7.38 -9.12 5.14
C ASN A 14 7.17 -9.07 6.65
N THR A 15 8.03 -8.35 7.37
CA THR A 15 7.91 -8.17 8.84
C THR A 15 6.61 -7.46 9.20
N VAL A 16 6.27 -6.40 8.46
CA VAL A 16 5.02 -5.65 8.63
C VAL A 16 3.80 -6.53 8.33
N ILE A 17 3.81 -7.27 7.22
CA ILE A 17 2.71 -8.17 6.85
C ILE A 17 2.51 -9.24 7.93
N LYS A 18 3.59 -9.90 8.37
CA LYS A 18 3.53 -10.92 9.43
C LYS A 18 2.91 -10.34 10.70
N HIS A 19 3.41 -9.20 11.16
CA HIS A 19 2.92 -8.58 12.38
C HIS A 19 1.47 -8.05 12.25
N LEU A 20 1.05 -7.67 11.04
CA LEU A 20 -0.33 -7.27 10.77
C LEU A 20 -1.29 -8.46 10.87
N MET A 21 -0.92 -9.62 10.31
CA MET A 21 -1.71 -10.86 10.40
C MET A 21 -1.79 -11.40 11.83
N GLU A 22 -0.77 -11.16 12.67
CA GLU A 22 -0.82 -11.50 14.11
C GLU A 22 -1.84 -10.64 14.88
N LYS A 23 -2.16 -9.43 14.40
CA LYS A 23 -3.05 -8.48 15.07
C LYS A 23 -4.50 -8.51 14.59
N THR A 24 -4.78 -9.11 13.44
CA THR A 24 -6.14 -9.22 12.90
C THR A 24 -6.27 -10.38 11.93
N ASP A 25 -7.37 -11.10 12.06
CA ASP A 25 -7.81 -12.16 11.16
C ASP A 25 -8.50 -11.64 9.88
N LYS A 26 -8.79 -10.33 9.80
CA LYS A 26 -9.42 -9.71 8.63
C LYS A 26 -8.46 -9.57 7.45
N ILE A 27 -7.16 -9.43 7.72
CA ILE A 27 -6.13 -9.23 6.71
C ILE A 27 -5.36 -10.52 6.52
N VAL A 28 -5.25 -10.97 5.27
CA VAL A 28 -4.57 -12.23 4.93
C VAL A 28 -3.60 -12.00 3.78
N LEU A 29 -2.40 -12.56 3.90
CA LEU A 29 -1.41 -12.53 2.82
C LEU A 29 -1.93 -13.35 1.65
N MET A 30 -1.94 -12.74 0.46
CA MET A 30 -2.35 -13.43 -0.76
C MET A 30 -1.41 -14.61 -1.05
N PRO A 31 -1.92 -15.85 -1.09
CA PRO A 31 -1.11 -17.00 -1.42
C PRO A 31 -0.51 -16.91 -2.83
N THR A 32 0.67 -17.51 -3.00
CA THR A 32 1.43 -17.49 -4.26
C THR A 32 1.79 -18.93 -4.65
N PHE A 33 1.53 -19.33 -5.89
CA PHE A 33 2.05 -20.59 -6.42
C PHE A 33 3.55 -20.47 -6.65
N THR A 34 4.30 -21.52 -6.37
CA THR A 34 5.73 -21.58 -6.69
C THR A 34 6.17 -22.96 -7.15
N THR A 35 7.21 -23.00 -7.99
CA THR A 35 7.88 -24.23 -8.41
C THR A 35 9.10 -24.58 -7.56
N ARG A 36 9.39 -23.76 -6.54
CA ARG A 36 10.43 -24.05 -5.56
C ARG A 36 9.95 -25.22 -4.69
N GLY A 37 10.85 -26.11 -4.28
CA GLY A 37 10.51 -27.09 -3.24
C GLY A 37 10.17 -26.42 -1.90
N MET A 38 9.21 -26.98 -1.18
CA MET A 38 8.89 -26.59 0.19
C MET A 38 10.13 -26.76 1.08
N ARG A 39 10.43 -25.78 1.94
CA ARG A 39 11.51 -25.88 2.94
C ARG A 39 10.99 -26.44 4.25
N ASP A 40 11.90 -26.96 5.06
CA ASP A 40 11.60 -27.42 6.40
C ASP A 40 10.93 -26.30 7.22
N GLY A 41 9.77 -26.62 7.80
CA GLY A 41 8.96 -25.69 8.59
C GLY A 41 8.02 -24.78 7.80
N GLU A 42 8.03 -24.81 6.46
CA GLU A 42 6.98 -24.19 5.66
C GLU A 42 5.72 -25.06 5.62
N VAL A 43 4.55 -24.43 5.49
CA VAL A 43 3.25 -25.11 5.42
C VAL A 43 2.59 -24.80 4.07
N GLU A 44 2.00 -25.83 3.45
CA GLU A 44 1.22 -25.68 2.21
C GLU A 44 0.13 -24.61 2.38
N GLY A 45 0.01 -23.72 1.39
CA GLY A 45 -0.97 -22.63 1.39
C GLY A 45 -0.59 -21.41 2.24
N SER A 46 0.54 -21.42 2.98
CA SER A 46 0.95 -20.27 3.80
C SER A 46 2.49 -20.06 3.81
N PRO A 47 3.03 -19.16 2.97
CA PRO A 47 2.36 -18.30 2.00
C PRO A 47 2.31 -18.90 0.58
N TYR A 48 2.80 -20.13 0.39
CA TYR A 48 3.00 -20.70 -0.94
C TYR A 48 2.16 -21.95 -1.18
N PHE A 49 1.67 -22.08 -2.42
CA PHE A 49 1.23 -23.35 -2.99
C PHE A 49 2.36 -23.95 -3.82
N TYR A 50 2.80 -25.15 -3.51
CA TYR A 50 3.95 -25.77 -4.16
C TYR A 50 3.49 -26.66 -5.31
N ILE A 51 3.81 -26.26 -6.55
CA ILE A 51 3.40 -26.98 -7.77
C ILE A 51 4.59 -27.29 -8.66
N SER A 52 4.45 -28.29 -9.53
CA SER A 52 5.48 -28.61 -10.51
C SER A 52 5.65 -27.49 -11.54
N LYS A 53 6.80 -27.47 -12.23
CA LYS A 53 7.04 -26.53 -13.34
C LYS A 53 6.04 -26.73 -14.48
N GLU A 54 5.66 -27.98 -14.74
CA GLU A 54 4.68 -28.32 -15.77
C GLU A 54 3.30 -27.74 -15.43
N GLU A 55 2.81 -27.95 -14.21
CA GLU A 55 1.55 -27.36 -13.75
C GLU A 55 1.57 -25.84 -13.81
N PHE A 56 2.68 -25.21 -13.38
CA PHE A 56 2.82 -23.76 -13.46
C PHE A 56 2.74 -23.27 -14.91
N GLN A 57 3.42 -23.94 -15.84
CA GLN A 57 3.37 -23.59 -17.26
C GLN A 57 1.98 -23.81 -17.87
N ASN A 58 1.26 -24.84 -17.45
CA ASN A 58 -0.12 -25.06 -17.87
C ASN A 58 -1.05 -23.93 -17.37
N LYS A 59 -0.86 -23.47 -16.14
CA LYS A 59 -1.56 -22.29 -15.60
C LYS A 59 -1.24 -21.01 -16.38
N ILE A 60 0.00 -20.82 -16.83
CA ILE A 60 0.36 -19.71 -17.73
C ILE A 60 -0.42 -19.82 -19.04
N LYS A 61 -0.42 -21.00 -19.69
CA LYS A 61 -1.13 -21.23 -20.96
C LYS A 61 -2.64 -20.96 -20.85
N ASN A 62 -3.22 -21.25 -19.69
CA ASN A 62 -4.63 -21.03 -19.42
C ASN A 62 -4.97 -19.59 -18.98
N ASN A 63 -3.98 -18.69 -18.90
CA ASN A 63 -4.13 -17.33 -18.38
C ASN A 63 -4.67 -17.26 -16.93
N ASP A 64 -4.36 -18.26 -16.10
CA ASP A 64 -4.83 -18.33 -14.71
C ASP A 64 -4.21 -17.23 -13.82
N PHE A 65 -3.01 -16.75 -14.16
CA PHE A 65 -2.23 -15.84 -13.35
C PHE A 65 -2.61 -14.37 -13.54
N ILE A 66 -2.83 -13.67 -12.43
CA ILE A 66 -2.89 -12.21 -12.39
C ILE A 66 -1.49 -11.65 -12.64
N GLU A 67 -0.49 -12.26 -12.00
CA GLU A 67 0.91 -11.92 -12.15
C GLU A 67 1.76 -13.15 -11.89
N TYR A 68 2.93 -13.20 -12.53
CA TYR A 68 3.95 -14.20 -12.24
C TYR A 68 5.34 -13.67 -12.60
N GLU A 69 6.36 -14.25 -11.96
CA GLU A 69 7.76 -13.95 -12.18
C GLU A 69 8.61 -15.22 -12.12
N PHE A 70 9.73 -15.22 -12.85
CA PHE A 70 10.74 -16.28 -12.80
C PHE A 70 11.98 -15.76 -12.11
N ILE A 71 12.25 -16.21 -10.90
CA ILE A 71 13.34 -15.74 -10.05
C ILE A 71 14.06 -16.94 -9.44
N HIS A 72 15.39 -16.91 -9.45
CA HIS A 72 16.23 -17.96 -8.87
C HIS A 72 15.83 -19.38 -9.35
N ASN A 73 15.63 -19.52 -10.66
CA ASN A 73 15.23 -20.77 -11.34
C ASN A 73 13.86 -21.36 -10.94
N ASN A 74 13.03 -20.57 -10.28
CA ASN A 74 11.69 -20.94 -9.85
C ASN A 74 10.66 -19.91 -10.31
N TYR A 75 9.46 -20.39 -10.63
CA TYR A 75 8.32 -19.51 -10.86
C TYR A 75 7.64 -19.15 -9.55
N TYR A 76 7.05 -17.97 -9.51
CA TYR A 76 6.17 -17.48 -8.47
C TYR A 76 5.00 -16.77 -9.14
N GLY A 77 3.76 -16.98 -8.68
CA GLY A 77 2.62 -16.25 -9.24
C GLY A 77 1.32 -16.38 -8.46
N SER A 78 0.47 -15.38 -8.59
CA SER A 78 -0.85 -15.34 -7.95
C SER A 78 -1.96 -15.45 -8.99
N THR A 79 -2.96 -16.30 -8.75
CA THR A 79 -4.05 -16.58 -9.70
C THR A 79 -5.30 -15.77 -9.43
N TYR A 80 -6.12 -15.60 -10.48
CA TYR A 80 -7.46 -15.01 -10.34
C TYR A 80 -8.36 -15.84 -9.44
N SER A 81 -8.25 -17.17 -9.47
CA SER A 81 -9.06 -18.06 -8.64
C SER A 81 -8.91 -17.78 -7.14
N ILE A 82 -7.67 -17.72 -6.65
CA ILE A 82 -7.37 -17.41 -5.25
C ILE A 82 -7.84 -16.00 -4.91
N PHE A 83 -7.56 -15.03 -5.79
CA PHE A 83 -8.03 -13.68 -5.58
C PHE A 83 -9.55 -13.61 -5.40
N ASP A 84 -10.31 -14.21 -6.32
CA ASP A 84 -11.78 -14.17 -6.31
C ASP A 84 -12.37 -14.89 -5.08
N GLU A 85 -11.78 -16.01 -4.66
CA GLU A 85 -12.18 -16.75 -3.46
C GLU A 85 -12.09 -15.87 -2.20
N TYR A 86 -10.93 -15.26 -1.97
CA TYR A 86 -10.69 -14.46 -0.78
C TYR A 86 -11.49 -13.15 -0.79
N ILE A 87 -11.63 -12.50 -1.95
CA ILE A 87 -12.46 -11.31 -2.07
C ILE A 87 -13.93 -11.65 -1.75
N LYS A 88 -14.45 -12.78 -2.24
CA LYS A 88 -15.82 -13.24 -1.93
C LYS A 88 -16.02 -13.57 -0.44
N SER A 89 -14.99 -14.05 0.25
CA SER A 89 -15.05 -14.33 1.69
C SER A 89 -15.12 -13.07 2.58
N GLY A 90 -15.01 -11.87 2.00
CA GLY A 90 -14.98 -10.61 2.75
C GLY A 90 -13.65 -10.33 3.46
N LYS A 91 -12.62 -11.17 3.24
CA LYS A 91 -11.27 -10.92 3.75
C LYS A 91 -10.58 -9.81 2.95
N ILE A 92 -9.63 -9.15 3.60
CA ILE A 92 -8.78 -8.13 3.01
C ILE A 92 -7.48 -8.79 2.59
N LEU A 93 -7.27 -8.95 1.30
CA LEU A 93 -6.02 -9.49 0.77
C LEU A 93 -4.91 -8.45 0.87
N ILE A 94 -3.71 -8.88 1.26
CA ILE A 94 -2.49 -8.06 1.15
C ILE A 94 -1.43 -8.80 0.34
N LYS A 95 -0.72 -8.10 -0.55
CA LYS A 95 0.40 -8.65 -1.31
C LYS A 95 1.61 -7.72 -1.28
N ASP A 96 2.77 -8.30 -0.97
CA ASP A 96 4.07 -7.67 -1.21
C ASP A 96 4.39 -7.78 -2.71
N ILE A 97 4.61 -6.64 -3.36
CA ILE A 97 5.08 -6.61 -4.75
C ILE A 97 5.95 -5.38 -5.02
N GLY A 98 6.84 -5.47 -6.01
CA GLY A 98 7.64 -4.33 -6.47
C GLY A 98 6.80 -3.23 -7.14
N VAL A 99 7.41 -2.06 -7.35
CA VAL A 99 6.70 -0.87 -7.89
C VAL A 99 6.09 -1.09 -9.28
N GLU A 100 6.72 -1.90 -10.13
CA GLU A 100 6.21 -2.22 -11.47
C GLU A 100 5.03 -3.20 -11.40
N GLY A 101 5.19 -4.28 -10.63
CA GLY A 101 4.09 -5.22 -10.38
C GLY A 101 2.89 -4.55 -9.73
N ALA A 102 3.10 -3.60 -8.81
CA ALA A 102 2.04 -2.80 -8.22
C ALA A 102 1.21 -2.04 -9.26
N GLN A 103 1.83 -1.48 -10.30
CA GLN A 103 1.10 -0.79 -11.37
C GLN A 103 0.36 -1.79 -12.27
N ASN A 104 0.96 -2.94 -12.54
CA ASN A 104 0.31 -3.97 -13.35
C ASN A 104 -0.94 -4.53 -12.64
N LEU A 105 -0.84 -4.78 -11.33
CA LEU A 105 -1.98 -5.20 -10.51
C LEU A 105 -3.07 -4.13 -10.46
N ASP A 106 -2.70 -2.86 -10.33
CA ASP A 106 -3.64 -1.73 -10.35
C ASP A 106 -4.50 -1.74 -11.63
N VAL A 107 -3.87 -1.90 -12.80
CA VAL A 107 -4.58 -1.99 -14.09
C VAL A 107 -5.50 -3.22 -14.17
N LYS A 108 -5.06 -4.37 -13.64
CA LYS A 108 -5.82 -5.63 -13.74
C LYS A 108 -6.98 -5.75 -12.75
N LEU A 109 -6.87 -5.10 -11.58
CA LEU A 109 -7.77 -5.36 -10.45
C LEU A 109 -8.60 -4.14 -10.02
N SER A 110 -8.32 -2.93 -10.51
CA SER A 110 -9.01 -1.70 -10.08
C SER A 110 -10.52 -1.73 -10.34
N ASP A 111 -10.97 -2.41 -11.39
CA ASP A 111 -12.40 -2.58 -11.70
C ASP A 111 -13.04 -3.79 -10.98
N ARG A 112 -12.25 -4.60 -10.26
CA ARG A 112 -12.71 -5.85 -9.61
C ARG A 112 -12.88 -5.71 -8.10
N THR A 113 -12.12 -4.84 -7.46
CA THR A 113 -12.19 -4.58 -6.02
C THR A 113 -11.62 -3.21 -5.71
N GLU A 114 -12.02 -2.63 -4.59
CA GLU A 114 -11.28 -1.53 -3.98
C GLU A 114 -9.81 -1.92 -3.75
N LEU A 115 -8.90 -1.09 -4.27
CA LEU A 115 -7.45 -1.22 -4.13
C LEU A 115 -6.89 -0.15 -3.20
N VAL A 116 -6.04 -0.57 -2.27
CA VAL A 116 -5.26 0.32 -1.40
C VAL A 116 -3.78 0.12 -1.67
N LYS A 117 -3.14 1.10 -2.33
CA LYS A 117 -1.73 1.07 -2.69
C LYS A 117 -0.90 1.79 -1.64
N ILE A 118 -0.06 1.04 -0.93
CA ILE A 118 0.82 1.53 0.12
C ILE A 118 2.27 1.45 -0.33
N PHE A 119 2.97 2.57 -0.27
CA PHE A 119 4.40 2.64 -0.47
C PHE A 119 5.12 2.74 0.89
N LEU A 120 5.75 1.64 1.29
CA LEU A 120 6.54 1.52 2.51
C LEU A 120 7.99 1.93 2.25
N THR A 121 8.52 2.85 3.03
CA THR A 121 9.89 3.36 2.84
C THR A 121 10.55 3.73 4.16
N THR A 122 11.82 4.13 4.10
CA THR A 122 12.54 4.72 5.23
C THR A 122 12.65 6.23 5.04
N LYS A 123 12.80 6.98 6.13
CA LYS A 123 12.88 8.45 6.03
C LYS A 123 14.18 8.86 5.35
N HIS A 124 15.25 8.14 5.67
CA HIS A 124 16.56 8.36 5.11
C HIS A 124 17.11 7.09 4.44
N LYS A 125 17.86 7.26 3.34
CA LYS A 125 18.55 6.16 2.65
C LYS A 125 19.58 5.46 3.55
N ARG A 126 20.15 6.18 4.51
CA ARG A 126 21.09 5.64 5.50
C ARG A 126 20.45 4.55 6.37
N GLU A 127 19.21 4.74 6.81
CA GLU A 127 18.47 3.72 7.58
C GLU A 127 18.30 2.43 6.78
N LEU A 128 18.03 2.52 5.48
CA LEU A 128 17.97 1.34 4.63
C LEU A 128 19.33 0.64 4.56
N LYS A 129 20.44 1.39 4.45
CA LYS A 129 21.79 0.80 4.45
C LYS A 129 22.06 0.06 5.77
N GLU A 130 21.67 0.64 6.90
CA GLU A 130 21.77 0.01 8.22
C GLU A 130 20.95 -1.29 8.29
N ARG A 131 19.71 -1.29 7.81
CA ARG A 131 18.84 -2.49 7.73
C ARG A 131 19.35 -3.58 6.80
N LEU A 132 20.23 -3.23 5.87
CA LEU A 132 20.85 -4.16 4.94
C LEU A 132 22.21 -4.70 5.44
N LYS A 133 22.73 -4.22 6.58
CA LYS A 133 23.94 -4.77 7.21
C LYS A 133 23.75 -6.26 7.50
N GLY A 134 24.82 -7.04 7.34
CA GLY A 134 24.79 -8.50 7.43
C GLY A 134 24.46 -9.23 6.12
N ARG A 135 24.22 -8.50 5.03
CA ARG A 135 24.12 -9.07 3.67
C ARG A 135 25.41 -8.87 2.89
N GLU A 136 25.61 -9.70 1.87
CA GLU A 136 26.71 -9.55 0.92
C GLU A 136 26.70 -8.16 0.25
N GLU A 137 27.88 -7.56 0.10
CA GLU A 137 28.03 -6.20 -0.42
C GLU A 137 27.39 -6.02 -1.81
N LYS A 138 27.49 -7.04 -2.68
CA LYS A 138 26.86 -7.06 -4.01
C LYS A 138 25.35 -6.93 -3.92
N GLN A 139 24.71 -7.62 -2.98
CA GLN A 139 23.26 -7.53 -2.74
C GLN A 139 22.86 -6.15 -2.20
N ILE A 140 23.68 -5.58 -1.29
CA ILE A 140 23.45 -4.23 -0.76
C ILE A 140 23.49 -3.20 -1.90
N LYS A 141 24.52 -3.23 -2.74
CA LYS A 141 24.66 -2.31 -3.90
C LYS A 141 23.48 -2.39 -4.85
N LEU A 142 23.06 -3.60 -5.22
CA LEU A 142 21.90 -3.83 -6.08
C LEU A 142 20.61 -3.23 -5.49
N ARG A 143 20.36 -3.47 -4.19
CA ARG A 143 19.16 -2.96 -3.50
C ARG A 143 19.17 -1.44 -3.34
N LEU A 144 20.33 -0.85 -3.00
CA LEU A 144 20.48 0.61 -2.91
C LEU A 144 20.35 1.31 -4.26
N LYS A 145 20.71 0.66 -5.38
CA LYS A 145 20.52 1.18 -6.73
C LYS A 145 19.03 1.24 -7.10
N ARG A 146 18.24 0.23 -6.72
CA ARG A 146 16.78 0.22 -6.95
C ARG A 146 16.04 1.25 -6.09
N TYR A 147 16.53 1.53 -4.88
CA TYR A 147 15.91 2.48 -3.96
C TYR A 147 15.59 3.82 -4.61
N ASP A 148 16.55 4.48 -5.26
CA ASP A 148 16.33 5.82 -5.83
C ASP A 148 15.28 5.80 -6.96
N TYR A 149 15.23 4.72 -7.73
CA TYR A 149 14.20 4.52 -8.75
C TYR A 149 12.81 4.34 -8.12
N GLU A 150 12.68 3.49 -7.12
CA GLU A 150 11.42 3.20 -6.42
C GLU A 150 10.90 4.44 -5.67
N GLN A 151 11.78 5.23 -5.04
CA GLN A 151 11.42 6.48 -4.37
C GLN A 151 10.78 7.50 -5.32
N LYS A 152 11.16 7.51 -6.61
CA LYS A 152 10.53 8.37 -7.63
C LYS A 152 9.10 7.91 -7.95
N GLN A 153 8.77 6.65 -7.69
CA GLN A 153 7.45 6.08 -7.96
C GLN A 153 6.45 6.27 -6.82
N LYS A 154 6.88 6.69 -5.61
CA LYS A 154 6.01 6.77 -4.42
C LYS A 154 4.72 7.58 -4.61
N ASN A 155 4.72 8.57 -5.50
CA ASN A 155 3.54 9.39 -5.81
C ASN A 155 2.50 8.66 -6.71
N LYS A 156 2.73 7.39 -7.06
CA LYS A 156 1.76 6.49 -7.72
C LYS A 156 0.96 5.67 -6.71
N PHE A 157 1.25 5.81 -5.43
CA PHE A 157 0.60 5.09 -4.34
C PHE A 157 -0.35 6.03 -3.59
N ASP A 158 -1.37 5.44 -2.98
CA ASP A 158 -2.39 6.17 -2.24
C ASP A 158 -1.84 6.61 -0.88
N PHE A 159 -0.94 5.81 -0.29
CA PHE A 159 -0.29 6.08 1.00
C PHE A 159 1.23 5.94 0.92
N ILE A 160 1.93 6.85 1.60
CA ILE A 160 3.38 6.79 1.80
C ILE A 160 3.63 6.67 3.31
N ILE A 161 4.17 5.52 3.73
CA ILE A 161 4.43 5.19 5.13
C ILE A 161 5.94 5.05 5.35
N TYR A 162 6.44 5.79 6.34
CA TYR A 162 7.83 5.68 6.79
C TYR A 162 7.90 4.62 7.89
N ASN A 163 8.47 3.46 7.59
CA ASN A 163 8.59 2.36 8.54
C ASN A 163 9.75 2.64 9.51
N GLU A 164 9.52 3.45 10.54
CA GLU A 164 10.50 3.74 11.60
C GLU A 164 10.29 2.80 12.80
N ASP A 165 9.03 2.59 13.20
CA ASP A 165 8.61 1.65 14.23
C ASP A 165 7.60 0.62 13.67
N LEU A 166 7.78 -0.66 14.00
CA LEU A 166 6.96 -1.75 13.49
C LEU A 166 5.52 -1.69 14.02
N THR A 167 5.37 -1.42 15.32
CA THR A 167 4.06 -1.40 15.99
C THR A 167 3.22 -0.25 15.45
N GLU A 168 3.81 0.93 15.33
CA GLU A 168 3.15 2.11 14.76
C GLU A 168 2.83 1.93 13.27
N THR A 169 3.75 1.38 12.49
CA THR A 169 3.53 1.12 11.06
C THR A 169 2.37 0.15 10.84
N THR A 170 2.31 -0.91 11.63
CA THR A 170 1.24 -1.92 11.53
C THR A 170 -0.11 -1.36 11.97
N GLU A 171 -0.15 -0.57 13.06
CA GLU A 171 -1.38 0.07 13.50
C GLU A 171 -1.86 1.14 12.50
N THR A 172 -0.93 1.83 11.85
CA THR A 172 -1.20 2.77 10.75
C THR A 172 -1.87 2.06 9.59
N ILE A 173 -1.29 0.96 9.09
CA ILE A 173 -1.87 0.20 7.96
C ILE A 173 -3.24 -0.35 8.33
N LYS A 174 -3.37 -0.95 9.52
CA LYS A 174 -4.64 -1.45 10.04
C LYS A 174 -5.71 -0.35 10.07
N THR A 175 -5.37 0.83 10.59
CA THR A 175 -6.31 1.97 10.66
C THR A 175 -6.70 2.46 9.26
N ILE A 176 -5.75 2.63 8.35
CA ILE A 176 -6.02 3.07 6.97
C ILE A 176 -7.01 2.15 6.26
N VAL A 177 -6.89 0.85 6.50
CA VAL A 177 -7.66 -0.18 5.83
C VAL A 177 -9.05 -0.35 6.44
N LEU A 178 -9.21 -0.05 7.72
CA LEU A 178 -10.48 -0.23 8.45
C LEU A 178 -11.32 1.05 8.58
N VAL A 179 -10.72 2.23 8.38
CA VAL A 179 -11.41 3.52 8.47
C VAL A 179 -11.80 3.99 7.06
N PRO A 180 -13.11 4.11 6.75
CA PRO A 180 -13.56 4.57 5.45
C PRO A 180 -13.15 6.03 5.20
N MET A 181 -13.06 6.41 3.92
CA MET A 181 -12.55 7.72 3.53
C MET A 181 -13.42 8.87 4.07
N GLU A 182 -14.73 8.65 4.24
CA GLU A 182 -15.65 9.65 4.80
C GLU A 182 -15.39 9.97 6.27
N ASP A 183 -14.70 9.09 7.00
CA ASP A 183 -14.38 9.23 8.43
C ASP A 183 -13.04 9.96 8.67
N TYR A 184 -12.38 10.43 7.62
CA TYR A 184 -11.18 11.25 7.73
C TYR A 184 -11.53 12.63 8.27
N ILE A 185 -10.80 13.08 9.28
CA ILE A 185 -11.20 14.24 10.07
C ILE A 185 -10.26 15.44 9.81
N PRO A 186 -10.69 16.48 9.07
CA PRO A 186 -9.91 17.70 8.94
C PRO A 186 -9.85 18.47 10.26
N THR A 187 -8.65 18.93 10.63
CA THR A 187 -8.51 19.79 11.81
C THR A 187 -9.16 21.16 11.61
N LYS A 188 -9.69 21.77 12.68
CA LYS A 188 -10.35 23.09 12.72
C LYS A 188 -9.52 24.21 12.07
N LYS A 189 -8.18 24.12 12.14
CA LYS A 189 -7.24 25.05 11.49
C LYS A 189 -7.37 25.08 9.97
N LEU A 190 -8.05 24.10 9.38
CA LEU A 190 -8.20 23.93 7.94
C LEU A 190 -9.56 24.45 7.42
N ARG A 191 -10.43 24.98 8.30
CA ARG A 191 -11.78 25.46 7.94
C ARG A 191 -11.79 26.55 6.85
N ASN A 192 -10.77 27.41 6.85
CA ASN A 192 -10.64 28.48 5.86
C ASN A 192 -10.12 27.94 4.51
N ILE A 193 -10.98 27.19 3.83
CA ILE A 193 -10.71 26.63 2.49
C ILE A 193 -10.88 27.70 1.42
N SER A 194 -9.88 27.82 0.55
CA SER A 194 -10.02 28.62 -0.67
C SER A 194 -10.80 27.83 -1.72
N LYS A 195 -12.05 28.23 -2.00
CA LYS A 195 -12.88 27.69 -3.11
C LYS A 195 -12.13 27.72 -4.45
N TYR A 196 -11.38 28.80 -4.69
CA TYR A 196 -10.52 28.93 -5.87
C TYR A 196 -9.47 27.81 -5.95
N LYS A 197 -8.75 27.53 -4.85
CA LYS A 197 -7.75 26.45 -4.82
C LYS A 197 -8.40 25.07 -5.01
N VAL A 198 -9.56 24.82 -4.41
CA VAL A 198 -10.30 23.56 -4.63
C VAL A 198 -10.66 23.40 -6.10
N ARG A 199 -11.23 24.43 -6.75
CA ARG A 199 -11.54 24.41 -8.20
C ARG A 199 -10.27 24.18 -9.04
N LEU A 200 -9.18 24.87 -8.71
CA LEU A 200 -7.89 24.69 -9.38
C LEU A 200 -7.36 23.25 -9.27
N TYR A 201 -7.40 22.67 -8.07
CA TYR A 201 -6.93 21.30 -7.84
C TYR A 201 -7.84 20.25 -8.47
N LYS A 202 -9.17 20.46 -8.41
CA LYS A 202 -10.16 19.66 -9.13
C LYS A 202 -9.85 19.61 -10.62
N ASN A 203 -9.67 20.76 -11.27
CA ASN A 203 -9.33 20.83 -12.69
C ASN A 203 -8.01 20.13 -13.00
N LYS A 204 -6.99 20.30 -12.15
CA LYS A 204 -5.71 19.59 -12.30
C LYS A 204 -5.90 18.07 -12.26
N LEU A 205 -6.66 17.55 -11.30
CA LEU A 205 -6.95 16.12 -11.18
C LEU A 205 -7.73 15.58 -12.38
N LEU A 206 -8.74 16.30 -12.85
CA LEU A 206 -9.53 15.92 -14.04
C LEU A 206 -8.67 15.89 -15.31
N CYS A 207 -7.66 16.74 -15.43
CA CYS A 207 -6.66 16.69 -16.50
C CYS A 207 -5.54 15.65 -16.25
N GLY A 208 -5.67 14.76 -15.28
CA GLY A 208 -4.67 13.74 -14.97
C GLY A 208 -3.40 14.25 -14.29
N LYS A 209 -3.36 15.51 -13.84
CA LYS A 209 -2.18 16.06 -13.14
C LYS A 209 -2.10 15.53 -11.72
N LYS A 210 -0.91 15.07 -11.34
CA LYS A 210 -0.60 14.67 -9.96
C LYS A 210 -0.44 15.88 -9.05
N LEU A 211 -1.00 15.80 -7.85
CA LEU A 211 -0.88 16.82 -6.83
C LEU A 211 0.18 16.45 -5.77
N LYS A 212 0.62 17.43 -4.98
CA LYS A 212 1.44 17.17 -3.80
C LYS A 212 0.63 16.35 -2.77
N PRO A 213 1.27 15.45 -2.01
CA PRO A 213 0.54 14.66 -1.02
C PRO A 213 -0.19 15.49 0.04
N VAL A 214 -1.30 14.95 0.52
CA VAL A 214 -1.99 15.42 1.75
C VAL A 214 -1.23 14.84 2.94
N LYS A 215 -1.01 15.64 3.99
CA LYS A 215 -0.42 15.12 5.23
C LYS A 215 -1.54 14.66 6.14
N ILE A 216 -1.44 13.42 6.63
CA ILE A 216 -2.37 12.86 7.60
C ILE A 216 -1.63 12.39 8.85
N ALA A 217 -2.29 12.47 10.00
CA ALA A 217 -1.82 11.90 11.26
C ALA A 217 -2.81 10.83 11.71
N ILE A 218 -2.32 9.80 12.38
CA ILE A 218 -3.15 8.73 12.95
C ILE A 218 -2.99 8.80 14.46
N GLN A 219 -4.11 8.80 15.18
CA GLN A 219 -4.13 8.83 16.63
C GLN A 219 -5.42 8.20 17.12
N ASP A 220 -5.33 7.28 18.07
CA ASP A 220 -6.48 6.62 18.71
C ASP A 220 -7.46 5.98 17.70
N GLY A 221 -6.93 5.31 16.68
CA GLY A 221 -7.71 4.66 15.61
C GLY A 221 -8.41 5.63 14.66
N LYS A 222 -8.17 6.94 14.75
CA LYS A 222 -8.75 7.97 13.89
C LYS A 222 -7.71 8.53 12.93
N ILE A 223 -8.16 8.97 11.76
CA ILE A 223 -7.30 9.59 10.74
C ILE A 223 -7.61 11.08 10.66
N TYR A 224 -6.58 11.91 10.83
CA TYR A 224 -6.69 13.36 10.81
C TYR A 224 -6.00 13.96 9.60
N VAL A 225 -6.71 14.80 8.84
CA VAL A 225 -6.08 15.62 7.80
C VAL A 225 -5.43 16.83 8.47
N VAL A 226 -4.10 16.91 8.41
CA VAL A 226 -3.32 17.96 9.11
C VAL A 226 -2.72 19.00 8.16
N SER A 227 -2.67 18.72 6.86
CA SER A 227 -2.24 19.71 5.84
C SER A 227 -2.69 19.29 4.44
N GLY A 228 -2.99 20.27 3.58
CA GLY A 228 -3.40 20.05 2.19
C GLY A 228 -4.90 19.78 2.03
N VAL A 229 -5.73 20.37 2.89
CA VAL A 229 -7.19 20.17 2.91
C VAL A 229 -7.84 20.44 1.56
N GLU A 230 -7.40 21.46 0.81
CA GLU A 230 -8.03 21.78 -0.48
C GLU A 230 -7.74 20.70 -1.53
N ARG A 231 -6.59 20.02 -1.42
CA ARG A 231 -6.26 18.86 -2.26
C ARG A 231 -7.04 17.62 -1.85
N PHE A 232 -7.19 17.41 -0.54
CA PHE A 232 -8.02 16.33 0.00
C PHE A 232 -9.47 16.45 -0.48
N VAL A 233 -10.08 17.63 -0.30
CA VAL A 233 -11.44 17.93 -0.78
C VAL A 233 -11.53 17.79 -2.29
N ALA A 234 -10.58 18.34 -3.06
CA ALA A 234 -10.59 18.15 -4.52
C ALA A 234 -10.53 16.67 -4.95
N GLY A 235 -9.82 15.83 -4.20
CA GLY A 235 -9.81 14.38 -4.41
C GLY A 235 -11.19 13.75 -4.17
N LEU A 236 -11.83 14.08 -3.04
CA LEU A 236 -13.20 13.63 -2.74
C LEU A 236 -14.19 14.02 -3.85
N LEU A 237 -14.20 15.30 -4.26
CA LEU A 237 -15.12 15.82 -5.27
C LEU A 237 -14.95 15.24 -6.68
N THR A 238 -13.81 14.61 -6.95
CA THR A 238 -13.50 14.05 -8.27
C THR A 238 -13.49 12.52 -8.29
N GLY A 239 -13.60 11.88 -7.12
CA GLY A 239 -13.29 10.47 -6.95
C GLY A 239 -11.85 10.10 -7.34
N LYS A 240 -10.95 11.09 -7.49
CA LYS A 240 -9.54 10.85 -7.85
C LYS A 240 -8.67 10.79 -6.61
N THR A 241 -7.79 9.81 -6.56
CA THR A 241 -6.84 9.69 -5.45
C THR A 241 -5.87 10.86 -5.42
N VAL A 242 -5.72 11.45 -4.23
CA VAL A 242 -4.55 12.27 -3.86
C VAL A 242 -3.73 11.48 -2.84
N ALA A 243 -2.45 11.26 -3.15
CA ALA A 243 -1.53 10.55 -2.27
C ALA A 243 -1.52 11.17 -0.86
N LYS A 244 -1.45 10.33 0.16
CA LYS A 244 -1.42 10.72 1.57
C LYS A 244 -0.09 10.31 2.18
N VAL A 245 0.54 11.20 2.94
CA VAL A 245 1.78 10.92 3.66
C VAL A 245 1.52 10.97 5.16
N ILE A 246 1.96 9.93 5.87
CA ILE A 246 1.80 9.86 7.32
C ILE A 246 2.83 10.78 7.98
N VAL A 247 2.36 11.54 8.97
CA VAL A 247 3.23 12.36 9.83
C VAL A 247 2.97 12.06 11.30
N HIS A 248 4.05 11.93 12.06
CA HIS A 248 4.04 11.77 13.52
C HIS A 248 3.70 13.10 14.19
N LYS A 249 2.41 13.42 14.32
CA LYS A 249 1.91 14.66 14.92
C LYS A 249 0.70 14.39 15.80
N LYS A 250 0.80 14.72 17.10
CA LYS A 250 -0.36 14.71 18.02
C LYS A 250 -1.39 15.75 17.57
N VAL A 251 -2.66 15.33 17.53
CA VAL A 251 -3.80 16.19 17.21
C VAL A 251 -4.62 16.38 18.48
N LYS A 252 -4.81 17.64 18.89
CA LYS A 252 -5.65 17.96 20.06
C LYS A 252 -7.12 17.80 19.67
N GLU A 253 -7.91 17.06 20.42
CA GLU A 253 -9.34 16.85 20.12
C GLU A 253 -10.16 18.14 20.05
N THR A 254 -9.81 19.16 20.85
CA THR A 254 -10.41 20.51 20.78
C THR A 254 -10.14 21.25 19.47
N SER A 255 -9.25 20.73 18.64
CA SER A 255 -8.91 21.27 17.31
C SER A 255 -9.57 20.48 16.18
N VAL A 256 -10.62 19.73 16.46
CA VAL A 256 -11.31 18.85 15.53
C VAL A 256 -12.78 19.27 15.42
N GLU A 257 -13.29 19.35 14.19
CA GLU A 257 -14.71 19.61 13.89
C GLU A 257 -15.08 18.69 12.74
N LYS A 258 -16.09 17.82 12.93
CA LYS A 258 -16.50 16.84 11.92
C LYS A 258 -17.41 17.48 10.88
N ASP A 259 -17.47 16.87 9.70
CA ASP A 259 -18.50 17.06 8.67
C ASP A 259 -18.63 18.43 7.97
N TRP A 260 -18.01 19.52 8.45
CA TRP A 260 -18.09 20.84 7.80
C TRP A 260 -17.62 20.87 6.34
N TYR A 261 -16.73 19.94 5.96
CA TYR A 261 -16.22 19.83 4.58
C TYR A 261 -17.20 19.06 3.67
N LYS A 262 -18.17 18.33 4.23
CA LYS A 262 -19.20 17.63 3.47
C LYS A 262 -20.19 18.62 2.85
N GLU A 263 -20.42 19.77 3.47
CA GLU A 263 -21.20 20.88 2.91
C GLU A 263 -20.54 21.57 1.69
N LEU A 264 -19.28 21.23 1.39
CA LEU A 264 -18.54 21.74 0.23
C LEU A 264 -18.60 20.81 -0.98
N ALA A 265 -19.21 19.63 -0.85
CA ALA A 265 -19.43 18.67 -1.92
C ALA A 265 -20.77 18.88 -2.63
#